data_AF-A0A4R9JKT1-F1
#
_entry.id   AF-A0A4R9JKT1-F1
#
_cell.length_a   1.000
_cell.length_b   1.000
_cell.length_c   1.000
_cell.angle_alpha   90.00
_cell.angle_beta   90.00
_cell.angle_gamma   90.00
#
_symmetry.space_group_name_H-M   'P 1'
#
loop_
_entity.id
_entity.type
_entity.pdbx_description
1 polymer ?
#
loop_
_entity_poly.entity_id
_entity_poly.type
_entity_poly.pdbx_seq_one_letter_code
_entity_poly.pdbx_strand_id
1 'polypeptide(L)' 'MKLKPIQILLFSTLFLVGCGTISRGCAKYFGYDEVCVDGVKYIQFTSGASVKYNPDGSVATCR' A
#
# COMPACT_ATOMS: atom_id res chain seq x y z
N MET A 1 21.81 9.39 -26.53
CA MET A 1 21.65 10.39 -25.45
C MET A 1 22.61 10.02 -24.33
N LYS A 2 23.66 10.83 -24.04
CA LYS A 2 24.60 10.55 -22.94
C LYS A 2 24.01 11.10 -21.64
N LEU A 3 23.54 10.23 -20.75
CA LEU A 3 23.08 10.60 -19.43
C LEU A 3 24.27 11.01 -18.56
N LYS A 4 24.21 12.19 -17.95
CA LYS A 4 25.23 12.67 -17.02
C LYS A 4 25.09 11.92 -15.68
N PRO A 5 26.18 11.67 -14.93
CA PRO A 5 26.14 10.96 -13.66
C PRO A 5 25.18 11.60 -12.64
N ILE A 6 25.05 12.93 -12.70
CA ILE A 6 24.09 13.69 -11.88
C ILE A 6 22.63 13.32 -12.17
N GLN A 7 22.30 12.97 -13.42
CA GLN A 7 20.95 12.56 -13.80
C GLN A 7 20.63 11.15 -13.30
N ILE A 8 21.63 10.27 -13.25
CA ILE A 8 21.49 8.92 -12.69
C ILE A 8 21.24 8.99 -11.18
N LEU A 9 21.97 9.87 -10.48
CA LEU A 9 21.80 10.10 -9.04
C LEU A 9 20.39 10.63 -8.72
N LEU A 10 19.90 11.59 -9.50
CA LEU A 10 18.55 12.14 -9.31
C LEU A 10 17.47 11.06 -9.51
N PHE A 11 17.59 10.23 -10.54
CA PHE A 11 16.65 9.14 -10.79
C PHE A 11 16.64 8.09 -9.68
N SER A 12 17.78 7.81 -9.05
CA SER A 12 17.87 6.86 -7.95
C SER A 12 17.07 7.31 -6.73
N THR A 13 17.07 8.62 -6.40
CA THR A 13 16.35 9.13 -5.22
C THR A 13 14.83 8.99 -5.29
N LEU A 14 14.24 8.95 -6.49
CA LEU A 14 12.80 8.72 -6.70
C LEU A 14 12.36 7.32 -6.24
N PHE A 15 13.25 6.33 -6.29
CA PHE A 15 12.95 4.97 -5.84
C PHE A 15 12.97 4.81 -4.32
N LEU A 16 13.75 5.63 -3.60
CA LEU A 16 13.83 5.54 -2.12
C LEU A 16 12.58 6.10 -1.41
N VAL A 17 11.80 6.97 -2.06
CA VAL A 17 10.56 7.54 -1.49
C VAL A 17 9.34 6.63 -1.71
N GLY A 18 9.52 5.49 -2.40
CA GLY A 18 8.44 4.55 -2.73
C GLY A 18 8.06 3.56 -1.63
N CYS A 19 8.85 3.46 -0.56
CA CYS A 19 8.56 2.52 0.52
C CYS A 19 7.44 3.08 1.42
N GLY A 20 6.18 2.73 1.12
CA GLY A 20 5.00 3.05 1.95
C GLY A 20 4.06 4.13 1.40
N THR A 21 4.48 4.92 0.40
CA THR A 21 3.59 5.86 -0.30
C THR A 21 2.71 5.16 -1.33
N ILE A 22 3.17 4.02 -1.87
CA ILE A 22 2.45 3.23 -2.87
C ILE A 22 1.19 2.59 -2.29
N SER A 23 1.24 2.01 -1.09
CA SER A 23 0.07 1.42 -0.43
C SER A 23 -1.03 2.45 -0.14
N ARG A 24 -0.66 3.65 0.33
CA ARG A 24 -1.61 4.76 0.53
C ARG A 24 -2.11 5.35 -0.80
N GLY A 25 -1.26 5.39 -1.82
CA GLY A 25 -1.59 5.87 -3.17
C GLY A 25 -2.58 4.95 -3.89
N CYS A 26 -2.43 3.63 -3.75
CA CYS A 26 -3.38 2.64 -4.27
C CYS A 26 -4.73 2.73 -3.55
N ALA A 27 -4.75 2.87 -2.22
CA ALA A 27 -6.00 3.06 -1.46
C ALA A 27 -6.79 4.31 -1.90
N LYS A 28 -6.11 5.39 -2.33
CA LYS A 28 -6.75 6.60 -2.86
C LYS A 28 -7.47 6.37 -4.20
N TYR A 29 -7.02 5.42 -5.01
CA TYR A 29 -7.58 5.15 -6.34
C TYR A 29 -8.60 3.99 -6.35
N PHE A 30 -8.40 2.99 -5.50
CA PHE A 30 -9.26 1.79 -5.42
C PHE A 30 -10.30 1.84 -4.28
N GLY A 31 -10.27 2.89 -3.46
CA GLY A 31 -11.22 3.12 -2.37
C GLY A 31 -10.81 2.49 -1.04
N TYR A 32 -10.09 1.36 -1.09
CA TYR A 32 -9.47 0.72 0.07
C TYR A 32 -8.30 -0.17 -0.35
N ASP A 33 -7.45 -0.54 0.61
CA ASP A 33 -6.40 -1.55 0.49
C ASP A 33 -6.64 -2.67 1.51
N GLU A 34 -6.18 -3.89 1.23
CA GLU A 34 -6.30 -5.03 2.15
C GLU A 34 -4.94 -5.35 2.78
N VAL A 35 -4.88 -5.28 4.10
CA VAL A 35 -3.65 -5.49 4.88
C VAL A 35 -3.84 -6.68 5.81
N CYS A 36 -2.85 -7.57 5.84
CA CYS A 36 -2.80 -8.66 6.79
C CYS A 36 -2.03 -8.23 8.05
N VAL A 37 -2.66 -8.32 9.22
CA VAL A 37 -2.01 -8.07 10.52
C VAL A 37 -2.43 -9.17 11.49
N ASP A 38 -1.45 -9.87 12.07
CA ASP A 38 -1.66 -10.93 13.06
C ASP A 38 -2.67 -12.00 12.62
N GLY A 39 -2.65 -12.36 11.34
CA GLY A 39 -3.54 -13.37 10.76
C GLY A 39 -4.96 -12.88 10.44
N VAL A 40 -5.28 -11.60 10.72
CA VAL A 40 -6.56 -10.96 10.41
C VAL A 40 -6.41 -10.03 9.21
N LYS A 41 -7.39 -10.05 8.30
CA LYS A 41 -7.47 -9.10 7.20
C LYS A 41 -8.14 -7.81 7.65
N TYR A 42 -7.47 -6.70 7.40
CA TYR A 42 -7.96 -5.35 7.60
C TYR A 42 -8.18 -4.68 6.25
N ILE A 43 -9.22 -3.86 6.19
CA ILE A 43 -9.51 -2.95 5.09
C ILE A 43 -9.00 -1.57 5.51
N GLN A 44 -7.96 -1.10 4.83
CA GLN A 44 -7.36 0.20 5.04
C GLN A 44 -7.96 1.22 4.08
N PHE A 45 -8.72 2.16 4.61
CA PHE A 45 -9.20 3.35 3.91
C PHE A 45 -8.18 4.50 4.05
N THR A 46 -8.39 5.57 3.30
CA THR A 46 -7.61 6.81 3.45
C THR A 46 -7.83 7.49 4.82
N SER A 47 -8.99 7.29 5.43
CA SER A 47 -9.39 7.88 6.72
C SER A 47 -9.15 6.99 7.95
N GLY A 48 -8.81 5.71 7.77
CA GLY A 48 -8.69 4.75 8.88
C GLY A 48 -8.73 3.31 8.40
N ALA A 49 -8.80 2.36 9.34
CA ALA A 49 -8.86 0.93 9.04
C ALA A 49 -10.05 0.27 9.74
N SER A 50 -10.58 -0.79 9.14
CA SER A 50 -11.62 -1.64 9.72
C SER A 50 -11.30 -3.11 9.50
N VAL A 51 -11.81 -4.00 10.36
CA VAL A 51 -11.67 -5.46 10.19
C VAL A 51 -12.51 -5.91 9.00
N LYS A 52 -11.97 -6.79 8.15
CA LYS A 52 -12.72 -7.41 7.07
C LYS A 52 -13.58 -8.54 7.63
N TYR A 53 -14.87 -8.53 7.30
CA TYR A 53 -15.80 -9.61 7.63
C TYR A 53 -16.13 -10.43 6.39
N ASN A 54 -16.36 -11.73 6.60
CA ASN A 54 -16.95 -12.63 5.62
C ASN A 54 -18.47 -12.42 5.57
N PRO A 55 -19.16 -12.90 4.52
CA PRO A 55 -20.63 -12.76 4.41
C PRO A 55 -21.42 -13.40 5.55
N ASP A 56 -20.83 -14.37 6.25
CA ASP A 56 -21.39 -15.05 7.42
C ASP A 56 -21.19 -14.27 8.73
N GLY A 57 -20.52 -13.11 8.68
CA GLY A 57 -20.20 -12.28 9.84
C GLY A 57 -18.94 -12.70 10.60
N SER A 58 -18.22 -13.75 10.16
CA SER A 58 -16.93 -14.12 10.74
C SER A 58 -15.82 -13.16 10.31
N VAL A 59 -14.77 -13.03 11.12
CA VAL A 59 -13.59 -12.24 10.76
C VAL A 59 -12.81 -12.93 9.65
N ALA A 60 -12.50 -12.21 8.57
CA ALA A 60 -11.71 -12.72 7.48
C ALA A 60 -10.23 -12.83 7.90
N THR A 61 -9.65 -14.00 7.70
CA THR A 61 -8.25 -14.27 8.03
C THR A 61 -7.35 -14.19 6.80
N CYS A 62 -6.05 -14.03 7.05
CA CYS A 62 -5.03 -14.11 6.01
C CYS A 62 -4.92 -15.55 5.50
N ARG A 63 -4.69 -15.68 4.19
CA ARG A 63 -4.38 -16.98 3.57
C ARG A 63 -2.88 -17.22 3.63
#